data_AF-A0A1M5QE56-F1
#
_entry.id   AF-A0A1M5QE56-F1
#
_cell.length_a   1.000
_cell.length_b   1.000
_cell.length_c   1.000
_cell.angle_alpha   90.00
_cell.angle_beta   90.00
_cell.angle_gamma   90.00
#
_symmetry.space_group_name_H-M   'P 1'
#
loop_
_entity.id
_entity.type
_entity.pdbx_description
1 polymer ?
#
loop_
_entity_poly.entity_id
_entity_poly.type
_entity_poly.pdbx_seq_one_letter_code
_entity_poly.pdbx_strand_id
1 'polypeptide(L)'
;IVDELAPGAGDVVLTKWRYSAFVRTDLRERMRQWGRDQLVVTGIYGHIGVLMTAADAFMNDCQSFVVADAIGDFSVERHRMAVEYAAQRCAVTLVTERVTQQLAATPVTTSG
;
A
#
# COMPACT_ATOMS: atom_id res chain seq x y z
N ILE A 1 -6.50 9.32 11.87
CA ILE A 1 -5.60 8.17 12.17
C ILE A 1 -5.82 7.85 13.63
N VAL A 2 -5.94 6.57 14.00
CA VAL A 2 -6.15 6.16 15.41
C VAL A 2 -4.83 6.26 16.19
N ASP A 3 -4.90 6.39 17.52
CA ASP A 3 -3.73 6.67 18.35
C ASP A 3 -2.67 5.56 18.28
N GLU A 4 -3.08 4.30 18.17
CA GLU A 4 -2.18 3.15 18.06
C GLU A 4 -1.36 3.13 16.76
N LEU A 5 -1.78 3.92 15.77
CA LEU A 5 -1.12 4.09 14.47
C LEU A 5 -0.75 5.55 14.21
N ALA A 6 -0.60 6.35 15.26
CA ALA A 6 -0.24 7.76 15.13
C ALA A 6 1.09 7.91 14.36
N PRO A 7 1.17 8.83 13.38
CA PRO A 7 2.39 9.03 12.60
C PRO A 7 3.58 9.47 13.47
N GLY A 8 4.75 8.89 13.20
CA GLY A 8 6.03 9.27 13.80
C GLY A 8 6.70 10.45 13.11
N ALA A 9 7.87 10.83 13.62
CA ALA A 9 8.70 11.86 13.00
C ALA A 9 9.25 11.35 11.65
N GLY A 10 8.94 12.06 10.56
CA GLY A 10 9.34 11.70 9.20
C GLY A 10 8.24 11.01 8.39
N ASP A 11 7.12 10.62 9.02
CA ASP A 11 5.97 10.07 8.30
C ASP A 11 5.25 11.17 7.52
N VAL A 12 4.80 10.82 6.31
CA VAL A 12 4.06 11.73 5.44
C VAL A 12 2.57 11.44 5.57
N VAL A 13 1.81 12.44 6.01
CA VAL A 13 0.35 12.39 6.05
C VAL A 13 -0.22 12.98 4.76
N LEU A 14 -0.87 12.13 3.95
CA LEU A 14 -1.51 12.53 2.70
C LEU A 14 -3.02 12.63 2.87
N THR A 15 -3.60 13.77 2.50
CA THR A 15 -5.06 13.92 2.42
C THR A 15 -5.56 13.29 1.12
N LYS A 16 -6.38 12.25 1.23
CA LYS A 16 -6.90 11.49 0.09
C LYS A 16 -8.33 11.91 -0.26
N TRP A 17 -8.56 12.29 -1.52
CA TRP A 17 -9.84 12.83 -1.99
C TRP A 17 -10.73 11.83 -2.75
N ARG A 18 -10.17 10.71 -3.20
CA ARG A 18 -10.86 9.66 -3.97
C ARG A 18 -10.41 8.28 -3.49
N TYR A 19 -10.91 7.18 -4.05
CA TYR A 19 -10.59 5.85 -3.56
C TYR A 19 -9.10 5.50 -3.68
N SER A 20 -8.48 5.77 -4.83
CA SER A 20 -7.04 5.64 -4.98
C SER A 20 -6.28 6.75 -4.26
N ALA A 21 -5.17 6.39 -3.59
CA ALA A 21 -4.26 7.34 -2.95
C ALA A 21 -3.49 8.22 -3.94
N PHE A 22 -3.46 7.86 -5.23
CA PHE A 22 -2.80 8.65 -6.28
C PHE A 22 -3.67 9.76 -6.84
N VAL A 23 -5.00 9.63 -6.75
CA VAL A 23 -5.90 10.56 -7.42
C VAL A 23 -5.98 11.86 -6.61
N ARG A 24 -5.49 12.95 -7.22
CA ARG A 24 -5.42 14.30 -6.64
C ARG A 24 -4.51 14.38 -5.42
N THR A 25 -3.39 13.66 -5.45
CA THR A 25 -2.31 13.77 -4.48
C THR A 25 -0.97 13.83 -5.22
N ASP A 26 0.09 14.14 -4.50
CA ASP A 26 1.47 14.15 -5.00
C ASP A 26 2.22 12.86 -4.67
N LEU A 27 1.50 11.76 -4.33
CA LEU A 27 2.11 10.50 -3.89
C LEU A 27 3.13 9.95 -4.90
N ARG A 28 2.78 9.86 -6.20
CA ARG A 28 3.69 9.30 -7.20
C ARG A 28 4.92 10.18 -7.39
N GLU A 29 4.74 11.50 -7.36
CA GLU A 29 5.83 12.47 -7.50
C GLU A 29 6.82 12.34 -6.34
N ARG A 30 6.32 12.27 -5.10
CA ARG A 30 7.13 12.03 -3.90
C ARG A 30 7.91 10.72 -4.00
N MET A 31 7.23 9.63 -4.38
CA MET A 31 7.90 8.33 -4.57
C MET A 31 9.02 8.41 -5.61
N ARG A 32 8.81 9.09 -6.75
CA ARG A 32 9.86 9.32 -7.75
C ARG A 32 11.04 10.11 -7.17
N GLN A 33 10.76 11.17 -6.41
CA GLN A 33 11.81 11.98 -5.76
C GLN A 33 12.62 11.17 -4.74
N TRP A 34 11.99 10.21 -4.06
CA TRP A 34 12.66 9.29 -3.14
C TRP A 34 13.35 8.11 -3.83
N GLY A 35 13.31 8.03 -5.17
CA GLY A 35 13.86 6.90 -5.92
C GLY A 35 13.15 5.58 -5.62
N ARG A 36 11.85 5.62 -5.31
CA ARG A 36 11.04 4.44 -4.95
C ARG A 36 10.06 4.08 -6.06
N ASP A 37 9.97 2.79 -6.34
CA ASP A 37 9.10 2.16 -7.34
C ASP A 37 8.27 1.00 -6.77
N GLN A 38 8.37 0.71 -5.48
CA GLN A 38 7.57 -0.30 -4.78
C GLN A 38 6.64 0.35 -3.74
N LEU A 39 5.41 -0.16 -3.65
CA LEU A 39 4.40 0.29 -2.70
C LEU A 39 3.79 -0.89 -1.94
N VAL A 40 3.97 -0.92 -0.62
CA VAL A 40 3.26 -1.85 0.28
C VAL A 40 1.98 -1.17 0.77
N VAL A 41 0.84 -1.84 0.63
CA VAL A 41 -0.49 -1.29 0.92
C VAL A 41 -1.16 -2.09 2.05
N THR A 42 -1.60 -1.38 3.07
CA THR A 42 -2.36 -1.88 4.23
C THR A 42 -3.58 -0.99 4.50
N GLY A 43 -4.42 -1.39 5.45
CA GLY A 43 -5.53 -0.56 5.96
C GLY A 43 -6.89 -0.93 5.41
N ILE A 44 -7.79 0.05 5.30
CA ILE A 44 -9.20 -0.17 4.98
C ILE A 44 -9.74 0.78 3.90
N TYR A 45 -10.73 0.38 3.09
CA TYR A 45 -11.26 -0.99 2.95
C TYR A 45 -10.56 -1.73 1.79
N GLY A 46 -10.39 -3.05 1.95
CA GLY A 46 -9.78 -3.95 0.97
C GLY A 46 -10.31 -3.74 -0.45
N HIS A 47 -11.61 -3.95 -0.65
CA HIS A 47 -12.27 -3.85 -1.97
C HIS A 47 -12.44 -2.43 -2.52
N ILE A 48 -12.11 -1.39 -1.74
CA ILE A 48 -12.31 0.01 -2.14
C ILE A 48 -10.97 0.72 -2.25
N GLY A 49 -10.46 1.25 -1.14
CA GLY A 49 -9.30 2.15 -1.17
C GLY A 49 -8.02 1.39 -1.45
N VAL A 50 -7.85 0.24 -0.80
CA VAL A 50 -6.66 -0.61 -0.95
C VAL A 50 -6.56 -1.11 -2.39
N LEU A 51 -7.60 -1.77 -2.89
CA LEU A 51 -7.59 -2.35 -4.23
C LEU A 51 -7.42 -1.29 -5.32
N MET A 52 -8.14 -0.16 -5.23
CA MET A 52 -7.99 0.92 -6.22
C MET A 52 -6.60 1.55 -6.18
N THR A 53 -5.99 1.68 -5.00
CA THR A 53 -4.61 2.19 -4.88
C THR A 53 -3.60 1.21 -5.46
N ALA A 54 -3.76 -0.09 -5.21
CA ALA A 54 -2.88 -1.13 -5.75
C ALA A 54 -2.97 -1.21 -7.28
N ALA A 55 -4.18 -1.14 -7.84
CA ALA A 55 -4.40 -1.08 -9.28
C ALA A 55 -3.76 0.16 -9.91
N ASP A 56 -3.93 1.33 -9.30
CA ASP A 56 -3.31 2.56 -9.79
C ASP A 56 -1.79 2.53 -9.68
N ALA A 57 -1.21 1.97 -8.60
CA ALA A 57 0.23 1.79 -8.48
C ALA A 57 0.77 0.95 -9.65
N PHE A 58 0.14 -0.20 -9.91
CA PHE A 58 0.50 -1.07 -11.02
C PHE A 58 0.46 -0.35 -12.38
N MET A 59 -0.60 0.41 -12.63
CA MET A 59 -0.74 1.20 -13.87
C MET A 59 0.23 2.38 -13.97
N ASN A 60 0.91 2.77 -12.88
CA ASN A 60 1.86 3.88 -12.82
C ASN A 60 3.33 3.41 -12.68
N ASP A 61 3.62 2.21 -13.17
CA ASP A 61 4.93 1.55 -13.10
C ASP A 61 5.47 1.50 -11.67
N CYS A 62 4.58 1.24 -10.71
CA CYS A 62 4.91 1.06 -9.30
C CYS A 62 4.46 -0.34 -8.85
N GLN A 63 5.42 -1.17 -8.46
CA GLN A 63 5.16 -2.53 -8.02
C GLN A 63 4.35 -2.49 -6.73
N SER A 64 3.13 -3.02 -6.78
CA SER A 64 2.23 -2.98 -5.63
C SER A 64 2.21 -4.31 -4.88
N PHE A 65 2.16 -4.20 -3.55
CA PHE A 65 2.19 -5.32 -2.61
C PHE A 65 1.04 -5.13 -1.62
N VAL A 66 0.05 -6.02 -1.61
CA VAL A 66 -1.08 -5.95 -0.68
C VAL A 66 -0.86 -6.95 0.45
N VAL A 67 -0.87 -6.46 1.69
CA VAL A 67 -0.63 -7.28 2.88
C VAL A 67 -1.96 -7.84 3.37
N ALA A 68 -2.26 -9.09 2.98
CA ALA A 68 -3.58 -9.69 3.08
C ALA A 68 -4.11 -9.76 4.53
N ASP A 69 -3.26 -10.00 5.52
CA ASP A 69 -3.64 -10.02 6.95
C ASP A 69 -3.62 -8.62 7.61
N ALA A 70 -3.23 -7.58 6.87
CA ALA A 70 -3.23 -6.18 7.33
C ALA A 70 -4.22 -5.29 6.56
N ILE A 71 -5.21 -5.90 5.90
CA ILE A 71 -6.35 -5.18 5.32
C ILE A 71 -7.67 -5.60 5.96
N GLY A 72 -8.55 -4.63 6.15
CA GLY A 72 -9.90 -4.86 6.67
C GLY A 72 -10.97 -4.58 5.62
N ASP A 73 -12.13 -5.21 5.79
CA ASP A 73 -13.29 -5.01 4.93
C ASP A 73 -14.60 -5.16 5.71
N PHE A 74 -15.73 -4.81 5.10
CA PHE A 74 -17.06 -4.95 5.69
C PHE A 74 -17.49 -6.41 5.84
N SER A 75 -16.91 -7.33 5.07
CA SER A 75 -17.18 -8.76 5.16
C SER A 75 -16.01 -9.60 4.67
N VAL A 76 -15.97 -10.87 5.08
CA VAL A 76 -14.94 -11.84 4.65
C VAL A 76 -14.96 -12.05 3.14
N GLU A 77 -16.13 -12.04 2.52
CA GLU A 77 -16.30 -12.22 1.08
C GLU A 77 -15.68 -11.05 0.29
N ARG A 78 -15.88 -9.80 0.76
CA ARG A 78 -15.27 -8.63 0.13
C ARG A 78 -13.77 -8.59 0.31
N HIS A 79 -13.31 -8.92 1.52
CA HIS A 79 -11.88 -9.07 1.80
C HIS A 79 -11.25 -10.09 0.84
N ARG A 80 -11.83 -11.29 0.75
CA ARG A 80 -11.34 -12.37 -0.13
C ARG A 80 -11.34 -11.95 -1.59
N MET A 81 -12.41 -11.32 -2.07
CA MET A 81 -12.49 -10.81 -3.44
C MET A 81 -11.37 -9.81 -3.73
N ALA A 82 -11.12 -8.87 -2.81
CA ALA A 82 -10.07 -7.87 -2.99
C ALA A 82 -8.67 -8.50 -3.07
N VAL A 83 -8.36 -9.44 -2.19
CA VAL A 83 -7.08 -10.18 -2.19
C VAL A 83 -6.93 -11.00 -3.48
N GLU A 84 -7.96 -11.75 -3.88
CA GLU A 84 -7.93 -12.56 -5.09
C GLU A 84 -7.77 -11.71 -6.35
N TYR A 85 -8.50 -10.60 -6.46
CA TYR A 85 -8.34 -9.68 -7.59
C TYR A 85 -6.93 -9.11 -7.62
N ALA A 86 -6.44 -8.59 -6.49
CA ALA A 86 -5.11 -7.98 -6.40
C ALA A 86 -4.04 -8.97 -6.86
N ALA A 87 -4.04 -10.19 -6.30
CA ALA A 87 -3.11 -11.26 -6.64
C ALA A 87 -3.08 -11.62 -8.14
N GLN A 88 -4.24 -11.57 -8.78
CA GLN A 88 -4.39 -11.99 -10.17
C GLN A 88 -4.16 -10.88 -11.19
N ARG A 89 -4.14 -9.60 -10.77
CA ARG A 89 -4.25 -8.47 -11.70
C ARG A 89 -3.27 -7.34 -11.47
N CYS A 90 -2.95 -6.99 -10.22
CA CYS A 90 -2.23 -5.74 -9.97
C CYS A 90 -1.23 -5.75 -8.80
N ALA A 91 -1.20 -6.77 -7.97
CA ALA A 91 -0.34 -6.80 -6.79
C ALA A 91 0.20 -8.19 -6.48
N VAL A 92 1.39 -8.23 -5.87
CA VAL A 92 1.78 -9.39 -5.08
C VAL A 92 0.98 -9.34 -3.78
N THR A 93 0.34 -10.45 -3.40
CA THR A 93 -0.32 -10.58 -2.11
C THR A 93 0.52 -11.42 -1.17
N LEU A 94 0.69 -10.95 0.06
CA LEU A 94 1.53 -11.59 1.06
C LEU A 94 1.03 -11.27 2.47
N VAL A 95 1.59 -11.93 3.47
CA VAL A 95 1.25 -11.73 4.89
C VAL A 95 2.28 -10.85 5.59
N THR A 96 1.89 -10.22 6.70
CA THR A 96 2.68 -9.27 7.47
C THR A 96 4.03 -9.86 7.87
N GLU A 97 4.05 -11.12 8.30
CA GLU A 97 5.28 -11.83 8.62
C GLU A 97 6.28 -11.81 7.45
N ARG A 98 5.81 -12.09 6.23
CA ARG A 98 6.68 -12.15 5.06
C ARG A 98 7.22 -10.76 4.69
N VAL A 99 6.38 -9.72 4.76
CA VAL A 99 6.78 -8.34 4.49
C VAL A 99 7.87 -7.90 5.46
N THR A 100 7.65 -8.10 6.76
CA THR A 100 8.58 -7.66 7.81
C THR A 100 9.94 -8.35 7.68
N GLN A 101 9.95 -9.66 7.38
CA GLN A 101 11.19 -10.40 7.12
C GLN A 101 11.97 -9.82 5.92
N GLN A 102 11.28 -9.49 4.82
CA GLN A 102 11.93 -8.94 3.62
C GLN A 102 12.45 -7.52 3.83
N LEU A 103 11.70 -6.68 4.55
CA LEU A 103 12.14 -5.32 4.89
C LEU A 103 13.36 -5.34 5.83
N ALA A 104 13.39 -6.25 6.82
CA ALA A 104 14.52 -6.38 7.73
C ALA A 104 15.81 -6.90 7.04
N ALA A 105 15.66 -7.72 5.99
CA ALA A 105 16.78 -8.25 5.22
C ALA A 105 17.42 -7.24 4.25
N THR A 106 16.75 -6.11 3.98
CA THR A 106 17.22 -5.12 3.00
C THR A 106 17.95 -3.98 3.71
N PRO A 107 19.27 -3.80 3.53
CA PRO A 107 19.97 -2.67 4.11
C PRO A 107 19.39 -1.36 3.55
N VAL A 108 19.08 -0.41 4.45
CA VAL A 108 18.66 0.93 4.05
C VAL A 108 19.86 1.63 3.41
N THR A 109 19.84 1.78 2.09
CA THR A 109 20.75 2.71 1.41
C THR A 109 20.32 4.13 1.75
N THR A 110 20.88 4.71 2.81
CA THR A 110 20.78 6.15 3.06
C THR A 110 21.67 6.87 2.06
N SER A 111 21.07 7.35 0.97
CA SER A 111 21.67 8.42 0.16
C SER A 111 21.58 9.72 0.97
N GLY A 112 22.73 10.32 1.28
CA GLY A 112 22.85 11.61 1.98
C GLY A 112 22.52 12.81 1.11
#